data_AF-A0A6P3Z0T5-F1
#
_entry.id   AF-A0A6P3Z0T5-F1
#
_cell.length_a   1.000
_cell.length_b   1.000
_cell.length_c   1.000
_cell.angle_alpha   90.00
_cell.angle_beta   90.00
_cell.angle_gamma   90.00
#
_symmetry.space_group_name_H-M   'P 1'
#
loop_
_entity.id
_entity.type
_entity.pdbx_description
1 polymer ?
#
loop_
_entity_poly.entity_id
_entity_poly.type
_entity_poly.pdbx_seq_one_letter_code
_entity_poly.pdbx_strand_id
1 'polypeptide(L)'
;LIFFPLICSSIDEAAKEKLGAFSTLSGDESYSNRDLEKLSQQIAKPLYDAKVQPTTLLPKQVGNMYTASLYAAFASVIHNKHSTLAGNRVVMFSYGSGLTATMFSLRFSEGQHPFSLDNIATVLDVDKKLKSRHEFTPEKFVETMKLMEHRYGANDFVTSKDISLLSPGTYYLTEVDTKYRRFYDKKEGENASHCENGVVANGH
;
A
#
# COMPACT_ATOMS: atom_id res chain seq x y z
N LEU A 1 3.26 5.75 8.87
CA LEU A 1 2.15 5.78 7.90
C LEU A 1 0.87 5.47 8.67
N ILE A 2 0.00 6.46 8.85
CA ILE A 2 -1.26 6.27 9.58
C ILE A 2 -2.39 6.79 8.69
N PHE A 3 -3.29 5.88 8.29
CA PHE A 3 -4.53 6.24 7.59
C PHE A 3 -5.56 6.71 8.60
N PHE A 4 -6.04 7.93 8.42
CA PHE A 4 -7.25 8.40 9.09
C PHE A 4 -8.22 8.92 8.03
N PRO A 5 -9.16 8.10 7.56
CA PRO A 5 -10.42 8.59 7.02
C PRO A 5 -11.21 9.25 8.17
N LEU A 6 -10.89 10.51 8.44
CA LEU A 6 -11.68 11.37 9.31
C LEU A 6 -12.85 11.93 8.50
N ILE A 7 -14.02 11.31 8.67
CA ILE A 7 -15.26 12.09 8.62
C ILE A 7 -15.38 12.66 10.02
N CYS A 8 -15.19 13.97 10.18
CA CYS A 8 -15.33 14.67 11.44
C CYS A 8 -16.80 14.59 11.89
N SER A 9 -17.14 13.55 12.63
CA SER A 9 -18.30 13.52 13.50
C SER A 9 -17.81 13.80 14.91
N SER A 10 -18.46 14.73 15.60
CA SER A 10 -18.22 15.06 17.00
C SER A 10 -18.01 13.81 17.84
N ILE A 11 -16.94 13.80 18.64
CA ILE A 11 -16.74 12.81 19.70
C ILE A 11 -17.99 12.88 20.61
N ASP A 12 -18.58 11.73 20.93
CA ASP A 12 -19.72 11.70 21.85
C ASP A 12 -19.32 12.28 23.23
N GLU A 13 -20.28 12.85 23.95
CA GLU A 13 -19.99 13.52 25.23
C GLU A 13 -19.37 12.58 26.28
N ALA A 14 -19.70 11.28 26.25
CA ALA A 14 -19.12 10.30 27.17
C ALA A 14 -17.64 10.01 26.87
N ALA A 15 -17.24 10.06 25.60
CA ALA A 15 -15.85 9.95 25.19
C ALA A 15 -15.05 11.21 25.55
N LYS A 16 -15.65 12.41 25.48
CA LYS A 16 -15.03 13.64 25.97
C LYS A 16 -14.79 13.60 27.48
N GLU A 17 -15.77 13.14 28.24
CA GLU A 17 -15.64 13.01 29.70
C GLU A 17 -14.49 12.06 30.08
N LYS A 18 -14.40 10.90 29.42
CA LYS A 18 -13.33 9.92 29.65
C LYS A 18 -11.94 10.46 29.29
N LEU A 19 -11.82 11.21 28.20
CA LEU A 19 -10.56 11.83 27.79
C LEU A 19 -10.19 13.06 28.64
N GLY A 20 -11.14 13.65 29.36
CA GLY A 20 -10.93 14.81 30.21
C GLY A 20 -9.87 14.61 31.30
N ALA A 21 -9.68 13.37 31.76
CA ALA A 21 -8.64 13.00 32.73
C ALA A 21 -7.20 13.26 32.21
N PHE A 22 -7.02 13.39 30.90
CA PHE A 22 -5.72 13.63 30.26
C PHE A 22 -5.55 15.07 29.76
N SER A 23 -6.51 15.96 30.04
CA SER A 23 -6.53 17.35 29.53
C SER A 23 -5.37 18.22 30.02
N THR A 24 -4.73 17.84 31.11
CA THR A 24 -3.59 18.56 31.69
C THR A 24 -2.23 18.12 31.14
N LEU A 25 -2.19 17.05 30.33
CA LEU A 25 -0.95 16.60 29.71
C LEU A 25 -0.46 17.65 28.69
N SER A 26 0.84 17.93 28.72
CA SER A 26 1.50 18.66 27.64
C SER A 26 1.52 17.83 26.34
N GLY A 27 1.84 18.49 25.23
CA GLY A 27 1.98 17.82 23.93
C GLY A 27 2.99 16.67 23.97
N ASP A 28 4.16 16.90 24.57
CA ASP A 28 5.24 15.90 24.64
C ASP A 28 4.88 14.71 25.52
N GLU A 29 4.24 14.97 26.68
CA GLU A 29 3.75 13.93 27.57
C GLU A 29 2.67 13.08 26.90
N SER A 30 1.82 13.69 26.07
CA SER A 30 0.75 12.98 25.37
C SER A 30 1.26 11.89 24.43
N TYR A 31 2.43 12.07 23.80
CA TYR A 31 3.00 11.09 22.86
C TYR A 31 3.54 9.83 23.54
N SER A 32 3.93 9.94 24.82
CA SER A 32 4.53 8.85 25.58
C SER A 32 3.58 8.23 26.62
N ASN A 33 2.39 8.81 26.79
CA ASN A 33 1.40 8.34 27.76
C ASN A 33 0.64 7.10 27.26
N ARG A 34 1.00 5.93 27.82
CA ARG A 34 0.40 4.63 27.46
C ARG A 34 -1.08 4.50 27.85
N ASP A 35 -1.51 5.17 28.92
CA ASP A 35 -2.91 5.13 29.37
C ASP A 35 -3.80 5.92 28.43
N LEU A 36 -3.33 7.09 27.97
CA LEU A 36 -3.98 7.88 26.93
C LEU A 36 -4.07 7.09 25.62
N GLU A 37 -2.99 6.43 25.20
CA GLU A 37 -2.98 5.58 24.00
C GLU A 37 -4.05 4.48 24.10
N LYS A 38 -4.04 3.72 25.20
CA LYS A 38 -4.97 2.60 25.43
C LYS A 38 -6.42 3.06 25.42
N LEU A 39 -6.74 4.15 26.14
CA LEU A 39 -8.09 4.70 26.17
C LEU A 39 -8.52 5.22 24.79
N SER A 40 -7.62 5.93 24.09
CA SER A 40 -7.89 6.45 22.74
C SER A 40 -8.20 5.32 21.76
N GLN A 41 -7.47 4.20 21.81
CA GLN A 41 -7.74 3.03 20.98
C GLN A 41 -9.11 2.41 21.30
N GLN A 42 -9.49 2.32 22.58
CA GLN A 42 -10.79 1.78 22.99
C GLN A 42 -11.94 2.65 22.47
N ILE A 43 -11.84 3.97 22.64
CA ILE A 43 -12.86 4.93 22.17
C ILE A 43 -12.92 4.93 20.63
N ALA A 44 -11.77 4.90 19.95
CA ALA A 44 -11.71 4.97 18.51
C ALA A 44 -12.07 3.65 17.81
N LYS A 45 -12.14 2.51 18.52
CA LYS A 45 -12.33 1.18 17.92
C LYS A 45 -13.49 1.09 16.92
N PRO A 46 -14.72 1.57 17.23
CA PRO A 46 -15.83 1.49 16.27
C PRO A 46 -15.57 2.33 15.01
N LEU A 47 -14.99 3.52 15.16
CA LEU A 47 -14.62 4.39 14.04
C LEU A 47 -13.46 3.82 13.22
N TYR A 48 -12.49 3.20 13.88
CA TYR A 48 -11.38 2.51 13.24
C TYR A 48 -11.90 1.36 12.38
N ASP A 49 -12.79 0.52 12.91
CA ASP A 49 -13.35 -0.61 12.17
C ASP A 49 -14.15 -0.15 10.95
N ALA A 50 -14.96 0.91 11.11
CA ALA A 50 -15.78 1.42 10.02
C ALA A 50 -14.97 2.16 8.95
N LYS A 51 -13.95 2.94 9.36
CA LYS A 51 -13.28 3.90 8.48
C LYS A 51 -11.88 3.43 8.09
N VAL A 52 -11.07 2.94 9.03
CA VAL A 52 -9.65 2.63 8.81
C VAL A 52 -9.45 1.18 8.36
N GLN A 53 -10.08 0.21 9.03
CA GLN A 53 -9.85 -1.22 8.81
C GLN A 53 -9.94 -1.65 7.33
N PRO A 54 -10.90 -1.15 6.51
CA PRO A 54 -10.98 -1.49 5.08
C PRO A 54 -9.78 -1.05 4.24
N THR A 55 -8.95 -0.13 4.74
CA THR A 55 -7.71 0.30 4.08
C THR A 55 -6.52 -0.63 4.37
N THR A 56 -6.66 -1.60 5.28
CA THR A 56 -5.49 -2.29 5.88
C THR A 56 -5.06 -3.59 5.16
N LEU A 57 -5.80 -4.06 4.15
CA LEU A 57 -5.54 -5.37 3.52
C LEU A 57 -4.12 -5.47 2.93
N LEU A 58 -3.79 -4.63 1.95
CA LEU A 58 -2.47 -4.68 1.30
C LEU A 58 -1.33 -4.37 2.27
N PRO A 59 -1.39 -3.31 3.12
CA PRO A 59 -0.33 -3.07 4.10
C PRO A 59 -0.09 -4.23 5.06
N LYS A 60 -1.14 -4.93 5.53
CA LYS A 60 -0.99 -6.11 6.40
C LYS A 60 -0.39 -7.31 5.69
N GLN A 61 -0.73 -7.50 4.41
CA GLN A 61 -0.30 -8.66 3.65
C GLN A 61 1.09 -8.49 3.01
N VAL A 62 1.50 -7.25 2.70
CA VAL A 62 2.73 -6.94 1.96
C VAL A 62 3.81 -6.29 2.85
N GLY A 63 3.41 -5.57 3.89
CA GLY A 63 4.32 -4.79 4.74
C GLY A 63 4.54 -3.36 4.23
N ASN A 64 5.64 -2.74 4.66
CA ASN A 64 5.95 -1.35 4.33
C ASN A 64 6.46 -1.21 2.89
N MET A 65 5.72 -0.47 2.07
CA MET A 65 6.03 -0.14 0.68
C MET A 65 6.53 1.31 0.52
N TYR A 66 7.02 1.94 1.60
CA TYR A 66 7.50 3.33 1.63
C TYR A 66 6.49 4.32 1.01
N THR A 67 6.88 5.00 -0.07
CA THR A 67 6.07 6.02 -0.75
C THR A 67 4.76 5.45 -1.31
N ALA A 68 4.73 4.16 -1.65
CA ALA A 68 3.54 3.49 -2.15
C ALA A 68 2.61 2.98 -1.05
N SER A 69 3.05 2.94 0.23
CA SER A 69 2.23 2.42 1.35
C SER A 69 0.90 3.15 1.50
N LEU A 70 0.89 4.46 1.23
CA LEU A 70 -0.35 5.25 1.23
C LEU A 70 -1.29 4.73 0.14
N TYR A 71 -0.81 4.74 -1.09
CA TYR A 71 -1.64 4.38 -2.24
C TYR A 71 -2.06 2.90 -2.24
N ALA A 72 -1.30 2.00 -1.60
CA ALA A 72 -1.71 0.62 -1.40
C ALA A 72 -2.87 0.47 -0.39
N ALA A 73 -2.89 1.28 0.68
CA ALA A 73 -4.04 1.31 1.58
C ALA A 73 -5.28 1.95 0.91
N PHE A 74 -5.06 2.94 0.05
CA PHE A 74 -6.12 3.49 -0.80
C PHE A 74 -6.66 2.45 -1.79
N ALA A 75 -5.79 1.67 -2.45
CA ALA A 75 -6.20 0.55 -3.29
C ALA A 75 -6.97 -0.51 -2.50
N SER A 76 -6.61 -0.75 -1.23
CA SER A 76 -7.33 -1.68 -0.35
C SER A 76 -8.76 -1.24 -0.08
N VAL A 77 -9.01 0.05 0.16
CA VAL A 77 -10.39 0.52 0.37
C VAL A 77 -11.21 0.49 -0.92
N ILE A 78 -10.61 0.78 -2.08
CA ILE A 78 -11.30 0.60 -3.37
C ILE A 78 -11.68 -0.88 -3.55
N HIS A 79 -10.72 -1.79 -3.38
CA HIS A 79 -10.98 -3.22 -3.47
C HIS A 79 -12.12 -3.66 -2.53
N ASN A 80 -12.08 -3.26 -1.26
CA ASN A 80 -13.04 -3.70 -0.25
C ASN A 80 -14.43 -3.01 -0.31
N LYS A 81 -14.51 -1.79 -0.86
CA LYS A 81 -15.69 -0.92 -0.71
C LYS A 81 -16.14 -0.22 -2.00
N HIS A 82 -15.56 -0.50 -3.18
CA HIS A 82 -15.86 0.17 -4.45
C HIS A 82 -17.35 0.47 -4.66
N SER A 83 -18.23 -0.51 -4.45
CA SER A 83 -19.69 -0.40 -4.62
C SER A 83 -20.41 0.57 -3.67
N THR A 84 -19.73 1.06 -2.63
CA THR A 84 -20.29 1.97 -1.62
C THR A 84 -19.46 3.24 -1.44
N LEU A 85 -18.41 3.43 -2.25
CA LEU A 85 -17.50 4.56 -2.11
C LEU A 85 -18.00 5.84 -2.79
N ALA A 86 -18.84 5.73 -3.82
CA ALA A 86 -19.33 6.89 -4.55
C ALA A 86 -20.02 7.91 -3.62
N GLY A 87 -19.68 9.19 -3.80
CA GLY A 87 -20.16 10.29 -2.96
C GLY A 87 -19.40 10.49 -1.65
N ASN A 88 -18.65 9.48 -1.18
CA ASN A 88 -17.89 9.58 0.07
C ASN A 88 -16.60 10.40 -0.08
N ARG A 89 -16.13 10.92 1.05
CA ARG A 89 -14.83 11.56 1.18
C ARG A 89 -13.85 10.61 1.86
N VAL A 90 -12.63 10.55 1.35
CA VAL A 90 -11.49 9.95 2.04
C VAL A 90 -10.48 11.03 2.40
N VAL A 91 -9.91 10.91 3.59
CA VAL A 91 -8.82 11.75 4.05
C VAL A 91 -7.55 10.90 4.01
N MET A 92 -6.49 11.47 3.43
CA MET A 92 -5.22 10.86 3.15
C MET A 92 -4.15 11.57 3.99
N PHE A 93 -3.34 10.83 4.74
CA PHE A 93 -2.25 11.39 5.54
C PHE A 93 -0.92 10.75 5.15
N SER A 94 -0.12 11.52 4.39
CA SER A 94 1.21 11.11 3.95
C SER A 94 2.28 11.61 4.93
N TYR A 95 3.26 10.76 5.21
CA TYR A 95 4.37 11.06 6.12
C TYR A 95 5.68 10.48 5.58
N GLY A 96 6.73 11.28 5.59
CA GLY A 96 8.12 10.87 5.38
C GLY A 96 9.03 11.42 6.48
N SER A 97 9.90 10.57 7.03
CA SER A 97 10.85 10.95 8.09
C SER A 97 11.83 12.04 7.62
N GLY A 98 12.12 13.03 8.47
CA GLY A 98 12.99 14.18 8.15
C GLY A 98 12.58 15.56 8.70
N LEU A 99 11.32 16.03 8.71
CA LEU A 99 10.04 15.41 8.33
C LEU A 99 9.27 16.24 7.30
N THR A 100 8.54 15.54 6.42
CA THR A 100 7.55 16.14 5.53
C THR A 100 6.24 15.37 5.65
N ALA A 101 5.14 16.09 5.84
CA ALA A 101 3.83 15.49 6.02
C ALA A 101 2.75 16.33 5.33
N THR A 102 1.72 15.67 4.81
CA THR A 102 0.58 16.35 4.20
C THR A 102 -0.69 15.55 4.45
N MET A 103 -1.71 16.24 4.96
CA MET A 103 -3.08 15.74 5.00
C MET A 103 -3.86 16.38 3.85
N PHE A 104 -4.50 15.56 3.02
CA PHE A 104 -5.35 16.01 1.92
C PHE A 104 -6.60 15.14 1.83
N SER A 105 -7.60 15.59 1.07
CA SER A 105 -8.86 14.84 0.92
C SER A 105 -9.24 14.63 -0.53
N LEU A 106 -9.84 13.48 -0.81
CA LEU A 106 -10.38 13.12 -2.11
C LEU A 106 -11.89 12.85 -1.95
N ARG A 107 -12.66 13.16 -2.99
CA ARG A 107 -14.08 12.81 -3.07
C ARG A 107 -14.25 11.76 -4.17
N PHE A 108 -14.85 10.64 -3.82
CA PHE A 108 -15.16 9.59 -4.78
C PHE A 108 -16.39 9.96 -5.59
N SER A 109 -16.32 9.66 -6.88
CA SER A 109 -17.45 9.68 -7.82
C SER A 109 -17.56 8.31 -8.46
N GLU A 110 -18.76 7.94 -8.91
CA GLU A 110 -19.00 6.68 -9.64
C GLU A 110 -18.05 6.52 -10.84
N GLY A 111 -17.81 7.63 -11.56
CA GLY A 111 -17.05 7.64 -12.79
C GLY A 111 -17.81 6.98 -13.94
N GLN A 112 -17.12 6.81 -15.07
CA GLN A 112 -17.60 6.06 -16.23
C GLN A 112 -16.45 5.21 -16.74
N HIS A 113 -16.75 4.05 -17.33
CA HIS A 113 -15.72 3.18 -17.91
C HIS A 113 -14.84 3.95 -18.92
N PRO A 114 -13.50 3.80 -18.89
CA PRO A 114 -12.72 2.87 -18.08
C PRO A 114 -12.36 3.38 -16.67
N PHE A 115 -12.71 4.60 -16.32
CA PHE A 115 -12.35 5.26 -15.06
C PHE A 115 -13.48 5.21 -14.00
N SER A 116 -14.13 4.05 -13.84
CA SER A 116 -15.11 3.81 -12.78
C SER A 116 -14.51 3.05 -11.60
N LEU A 117 -15.10 3.17 -10.41
CA LEU A 117 -14.64 2.46 -9.21
C LEU A 117 -14.63 0.94 -9.39
N ASP A 118 -15.67 0.40 -10.03
CA ASP A 118 -15.80 -1.02 -10.34
C ASP A 118 -14.70 -1.52 -11.27
N ASN A 119 -14.42 -0.76 -12.34
CA ASN A 119 -13.37 -1.14 -13.29
C ASN A 119 -11.99 -1.03 -12.65
N ILE A 120 -11.74 0.00 -11.84
CA ILE A 120 -10.48 0.13 -11.08
C ILE A 120 -10.30 -1.07 -10.15
N ALA A 121 -11.33 -1.47 -9.40
CA ALA A 121 -11.25 -2.62 -8.50
C ALA A 121 -10.98 -3.93 -9.28
N THR A 122 -11.61 -4.10 -10.44
CA THR A 122 -11.44 -5.26 -11.32
C THR A 122 -10.04 -5.32 -11.92
N VAL A 123 -9.52 -4.20 -12.44
CA VAL A 123 -8.17 -4.12 -13.03
C VAL A 123 -7.08 -4.24 -11.97
N LEU A 124 -7.33 -3.73 -10.75
CA LEU A 124 -6.40 -3.91 -9.64
C LEU A 124 -6.23 -5.38 -9.26
N ASP A 125 -7.28 -6.19 -9.35
CA ASP A 125 -7.29 -7.65 -9.14
C ASP A 125 -6.44 -8.09 -7.93
N VAL A 126 -6.73 -7.45 -6.79
CA VAL A 126 -5.95 -7.62 -5.54
C VAL A 126 -5.97 -9.07 -5.07
N ASP A 127 -7.12 -9.73 -5.12
CA ASP A 127 -7.28 -11.11 -4.67
C ASP A 127 -6.41 -12.08 -5.45
N LYS A 128 -6.42 -11.99 -6.78
CA LYS A 128 -5.59 -12.88 -7.62
C LYS A 128 -4.11 -12.66 -7.33
N LYS A 129 -3.67 -11.40 -7.25
CA LYS A 129 -2.26 -11.05 -6.97
C LYS A 129 -1.80 -11.54 -5.60
N LEU A 130 -2.66 -11.46 -4.59
CA LEU A 130 -2.32 -11.96 -3.25
C LEU A 130 -2.30 -13.49 -3.18
N LYS A 131 -3.18 -14.17 -3.92
CA LYS A 131 -3.24 -15.64 -4.02
C LYS A 131 -2.11 -16.24 -4.84
N SER A 132 -1.58 -15.53 -5.83
CA SER A 132 -0.48 -15.99 -6.69
C SER A 132 0.91 -15.77 -6.09
N ARG A 133 1.01 -15.43 -4.79
CA ARG A 133 2.30 -15.21 -4.13
C ARG A 133 2.98 -16.54 -3.84
N HIS A 134 4.30 -16.50 -3.75
CA HIS A 134 5.14 -17.63 -3.40
C HIS A 134 5.75 -17.40 -2.02
N GLU A 135 5.47 -18.31 -1.09
CA GLU A 135 6.03 -18.27 0.25
C GLU A 135 7.47 -18.78 0.25
N PHE A 136 8.33 -18.13 1.04
CA PHE A 136 9.71 -18.52 1.26
C PHE A 136 9.90 -18.80 2.75
N THR A 137 10.72 -19.80 3.08
CA THR A 137 11.08 -20.03 4.48
C THR A 137 11.89 -18.84 5.03
N PRO A 138 11.85 -18.58 6.34
CA PRO A 138 12.64 -17.51 6.94
C PRO A 138 14.13 -17.59 6.60
N GLU A 139 14.71 -18.78 6.52
CA GLU A 139 16.11 -19.02 6.19
C GLU A 139 16.42 -18.55 4.77
N LYS A 140 15.60 -18.97 3.79
CA LYS A 140 15.73 -18.57 2.39
C LYS A 140 15.55 -17.05 2.23
N PHE A 141 14.64 -16.45 3.00
CA PHE A 141 14.45 -15.00 3.03
C PHE A 141 15.72 -14.30 3.54
N VAL A 142 16.31 -14.76 4.65
CA VAL A 142 17.54 -14.18 5.22
C VAL A 142 18.72 -14.32 4.25
N GLU A 143 18.87 -15.46 3.59
CA GLU A 143 19.87 -15.65 2.53
C GLU A 143 19.68 -14.64 1.40
N THR A 144 18.43 -14.44 0.97
CA THR A 144 18.08 -13.47 -0.07
C THR A 144 18.43 -12.04 0.36
N MET A 145 18.15 -11.67 1.62
CA MET A 145 18.51 -10.34 2.14
C MET A 145 20.01 -10.10 2.15
N LYS A 146 20.82 -11.09 2.56
CA LYS A 146 22.29 -11.01 2.48
C LYS A 146 22.76 -10.84 1.04
N LEU A 147 22.18 -11.55 0.09
CA LEU A 147 22.50 -11.38 -1.33
C LEU A 147 22.16 -9.96 -1.82
N MET A 148 21.02 -9.39 -1.42
CA MET A 148 20.62 -8.03 -1.81
C MET A 148 21.55 -6.96 -1.21
N GLU A 149 22.05 -7.17 0.01
CA GLU A 149 23.07 -6.31 0.63
C GLU A 149 24.35 -6.26 -0.22
N HIS A 150 24.86 -7.41 -0.67
CA HIS A 150 26.06 -7.46 -1.53
C HIS A 150 25.84 -6.78 -2.89
N ARG A 151 24.61 -6.84 -3.42
CA ARG A 151 24.26 -6.21 -4.70
C ARG A 151 24.01 -4.71 -4.60
N TYR A 152 23.76 -4.20 -3.39
CA TYR A 152 23.48 -2.78 -3.19
C TYR A 152 24.74 -1.93 -3.46
N GLY A 153 24.70 -1.11 -4.50
CA GLY A 153 25.83 -0.26 -4.90
C GLY A 153 26.97 -1.01 -5.62
N ALA A 154 26.79 -2.30 -5.93
CA ALA A 154 27.76 -3.08 -6.70
C ALA A 154 27.57 -2.90 -8.22
N ASN A 155 28.58 -3.33 -8.99
CA ASN A 155 28.59 -3.36 -10.44
C ASN A 155 29.20 -4.69 -10.93
N ASP A 156 29.26 -4.89 -12.25
CA ASP A 156 29.87 -6.05 -12.91
C ASP A 156 29.31 -7.42 -12.45
N PHE A 157 27.98 -7.58 -12.49
CA PHE A 157 27.34 -8.84 -12.14
C PHE A 157 26.12 -9.16 -13.02
N VAL A 158 25.88 -10.46 -13.19
CA VAL A 158 24.68 -11.02 -13.84
C VAL A 158 23.79 -11.65 -12.77
N THR A 159 22.48 -11.47 -12.87
CA THR A 159 21.51 -12.06 -11.92
C THR A 159 21.27 -13.56 -12.21
N SER A 160 20.61 -14.27 -11.29
CA SER A 160 20.50 -15.74 -11.34
C SER A 160 19.58 -16.29 -12.43
N LYS A 161 19.01 -15.44 -13.31
CA LYS A 161 18.08 -15.77 -14.42
C LYS A 161 16.87 -16.67 -14.09
N ASP A 162 16.73 -17.16 -12.85
CA ASP A 162 15.52 -17.85 -12.41
C ASP A 162 14.37 -16.85 -12.31
N ILE A 163 13.50 -16.93 -13.30
CA ILE A 163 12.29 -16.13 -13.45
C ILE A 163 11.02 -16.98 -13.30
N SER A 164 11.15 -18.22 -12.80
CA SER A 164 10.05 -19.19 -12.71
C SER A 164 8.87 -18.62 -11.91
N LEU A 165 9.16 -17.94 -10.80
CA LEU A 165 8.18 -17.37 -9.87
C LEU A 165 7.57 -16.03 -10.32
N LEU A 166 8.15 -15.38 -11.34
CA LEU A 166 7.62 -14.10 -11.83
C LEU A 166 6.36 -14.35 -12.65
N SER A 167 5.36 -13.48 -12.55
CA SER A 167 4.21 -13.55 -13.47
C SER A 167 4.61 -13.10 -14.88
N PRO A 168 3.96 -13.61 -15.94
CA PRO A 168 4.16 -13.10 -17.29
C PRO A 168 3.98 -11.58 -17.36
N GLY A 169 4.83 -10.92 -18.15
CA GLY A 169 4.87 -9.47 -18.29
C GLY A 169 5.66 -8.71 -17.22
N THR A 170 6.19 -9.40 -16.20
CA THR A 170 7.04 -8.79 -15.17
C THR A 170 8.40 -8.42 -15.76
N TYR A 171 8.81 -7.17 -15.53
CA TYR A 171 10.18 -6.71 -15.82
C TYR A 171 11.13 -7.16 -14.70
N TYR A 172 12.34 -7.58 -15.07
CA TYR A 172 13.36 -8.00 -14.12
C TYR A 172 14.75 -7.52 -14.54
N LEU A 173 15.66 -7.39 -13.57
CA LEU A 173 17.06 -7.00 -13.79
C LEU A 173 17.86 -8.20 -14.28
N THR A 174 18.52 -8.07 -15.44
CA THR A 174 19.38 -9.13 -16.00
C THR A 174 20.82 -8.98 -15.52
N GLU A 175 21.36 -7.77 -15.60
CA GLU A 175 22.75 -7.48 -15.23
C GLU A 175 22.97 -6.01 -14.88
N VAL A 176 24.09 -5.76 -14.20
CA VAL A 176 24.68 -4.45 -13.98
C VAL A 176 26.11 -4.51 -14.47
N ASP A 177 26.46 -3.70 -15.46
CA ASP A 177 27.81 -3.73 -16.03
C ASP A 177 28.84 -2.93 -15.21
N THR A 178 30.11 -2.93 -15.65
CA THR A 178 31.22 -2.21 -15.02
C THR A 178 31.03 -0.69 -14.90
N LYS A 179 30.07 -0.11 -15.62
CA LYS A 179 29.72 1.33 -15.57
C LYS A 179 28.42 1.57 -14.82
N TYR A 180 27.96 0.62 -14.02
CA TYR A 180 26.71 0.68 -13.25
C TYR A 180 25.44 0.79 -14.11
N ARG A 181 25.53 0.51 -15.42
CA ARG A 181 24.35 0.53 -16.30
C ARG A 181 23.54 -0.73 -16.03
N ARG A 182 22.23 -0.56 -15.84
CA ARG A 182 21.30 -1.65 -15.51
C ARG A 182 20.57 -2.07 -16.76
N PHE A 183 20.53 -3.38 -16.99
CA PHE A 183 19.84 -3.98 -18.13
C PHE A 183 18.64 -4.77 -17.62
N TYR A 184 17.53 -4.65 -18.35
CA TYR A 184 16.26 -5.23 -17.96
C TYR A 184 15.68 -6.03 -19.11
N ASP A 185 14.91 -7.05 -18.75
CA ASP A 185 14.15 -7.87 -19.67
C ASP A 185 12.75 -8.12 -19.11
N LYS A 186 11.84 -8.65 -19.93
CA LYS A 186 10.45 -8.88 -19.59
C LYS A 186 10.11 -10.36 -19.75
N LYS A 187 9.57 -10.99 -18.71
CA LYS A 187 9.13 -12.38 -18.81
C LYS A 187 8.00 -12.50 -19.84
N GLU A 188 8.23 -13.26 -20.90
CA GLU A 188 7.21 -13.57 -21.90
C GLU A 188 6.14 -14.50 -21.33
N GLY A 189 4.93 -14.44 -21.89
CA GLY A 189 3.88 -15.43 -21.60
C GLY A 189 4.00 -16.63 -22.53
N GLU A 190 3.48 -17.80 -22.12
CA GLU A 190 3.52 -19.05 -22.91
C GLU A 190 2.82 -18.96 -24.29
N ASN A 191 2.12 -17.86 -24.58
CA ASN A 191 1.50 -17.55 -25.88
C ASN A 191 2.12 -16.32 -26.56
N ALA A 192 3.44 -16.15 -26.51
CA ALA A 192 4.13 -15.10 -27.26
C ALA A 192 4.27 -15.48 -28.75
N SER A 193 3.15 -15.55 -29.49
CA SER A 193 3.21 -15.09 -30.88
C SER A 193 3.55 -13.61 -30.81
N HIS A 194 4.60 -13.17 -31.50
CA HIS A 194 5.04 -11.78 -31.64
C HIS A 194 3.86 -10.80 -31.46
N CYS A 195 3.71 -10.24 -30.25
CA CYS A 195 2.60 -9.33 -29.99
C CYS A 195 2.91 -8.02 -30.71
N GLU A 196 2.41 -7.87 -31.94
CA GLU A 196 2.06 -6.54 -32.43
C GLU A 196 1.23 -5.85 -31.36
N ASN A 197 1.55 -4.57 -31.09
CA ASN A 197 0.93 -3.74 -30.05
C ASN A 197 -0.55 -4.08 -29.83
N GLY A 198 -0.81 -4.91 -28.81
CA GLY A 198 -2.16 -5.29 -28.44
C GLY A 198 -2.96 -4.04 -28.11
N VAL A 199 -4.23 -4.05 -28.50
CA VAL A 199 -5.19 -2.95 -28.34
C VAL A 199 -5.04 -2.34 -26.96
N VAL A 200 -4.73 -1.05 -26.96
CA VAL A 200 -4.58 -0.21 -25.78
C VAL A 200 -5.81 -0.43 -24.89
N ALA A 201 -5.61 -0.96 -23.68
CA ALA A 201 -6.69 -1.19 -22.72
C ALA A 201 -7.42 0.12 -22.31
N ASN A 202 -6.85 1.27 -22.70
CA ASN A 202 -7.52 2.55 -22.75
C ASN A 202 -7.55 2.99 -24.22
N GLY A 203 -8.62 2.65 -24.93
CA GLY A 203 -8.77 3.02 -26.34
C GLY A 203 -8.72 4.53 -26.52
N HIS A 204 -7.56 5.04 -26.93
CA HIS A 204 -7.30 6.25 -27.70
C HIS A 204 -6.15 5.96 -28.65
#